data_AF-A0A1V0RIY4-F1
#
_entry.id   AF-A0A1V0RIY4-F1
#
_cell.length_a   1.000
_cell.length_b   1.000
_cell.length_c   1.000
_cell.angle_alpha   90.00
_cell.angle_beta   90.00
_cell.angle_gamma   90.00
#
_symmetry.space_group_name_H-M   'P 1'
#
loop_
_entity.id
_entity.type
_entity.pdbx_description
1 polymer ?
#
loop_
_entity_poly.entity_id
_entity_poly.type
_entity_poly.pdbx_seq_one_letter_code
_entity_poly.pdbx_strand_id
1 'polypeptide(L)'
;MSILLIVFYVHARLYFKLDNLDLVSRRFESHIQPMITHKTKYALKALMVLADEKAGEGAALRIEDIAARSGAPKRFLEHILLDLKRAGLIGSRRGRNGGYEMIKEPRRVSLAEVLRLIDGPMAPLPCLSRKAYQRCEDCTDEQTCRVRAVFGGFYATYILMIESLTVADLQRDARPLESFGLS
;
A
#
# COMPACT_ATOMS: atom_id res chain seq x y z
N MET A 1 -58.70 -28.70 0.85
CA MET A 1 -57.57 -28.11 1.60
C MET A 1 -56.37 -27.93 0.66
N SER A 2 -56.60 -27.37 -0.55
CA SER A 2 -55.92 -27.91 -1.74
C SER A 2 -55.62 -26.93 -2.88
N ILE A 3 -55.81 -25.61 -2.75
CA ILE A 3 -55.44 -24.67 -3.83
C ILE A 3 -54.78 -23.41 -3.26
N LEU A 4 -55.26 -22.89 -2.11
CA LEU A 4 -54.68 -21.70 -1.48
C LEU A 4 -53.21 -21.84 -1.06
N LEU A 5 -52.79 -23.01 -0.56
CA LEU A 5 -51.39 -23.25 -0.15
C LEU A 5 -50.42 -23.31 -1.34
N ILE A 6 -50.89 -23.79 -2.51
CA ILE A 6 -50.07 -23.87 -3.73
C ILE A 6 -49.92 -22.48 -4.35
N VAL A 7 -50.99 -21.66 -4.35
CA VAL A 7 -50.91 -20.27 -4.82
C VAL A 7 -49.96 -19.47 -3.93
N PHE A 8 -50.01 -19.60 -2.61
CA PHE A 8 -49.07 -18.93 -1.70
C PHE A 8 -47.62 -19.40 -1.90
N TYR A 9 -47.39 -20.70 -2.11
CA TYR A 9 -46.05 -21.27 -2.33
C TYR A 9 -45.46 -20.88 -3.69
N VAL A 10 -46.28 -20.83 -4.75
CA VAL A 10 -45.87 -20.38 -6.09
C VAL A 10 -45.65 -18.86 -6.10
N HIS A 11 -46.47 -18.08 -5.40
CA HIS A 11 -46.30 -16.64 -5.31
C HIS A 11 -45.07 -16.24 -4.48
N ALA A 12 -44.81 -16.93 -3.37
CA ALA A 12 -43.59 -16.76 -2.57
C ALA A 12 -42.32 -17.18 -3.33
N ARG A 13 -42.40 -18.22 -4.18
CA ARG A 13 -41.29 -18.69 -5.02
C ARG A 13 -41.02 -17.80 -6.24
N LEU A 14 -42.00 -17.03 -6.69
CA LEU A 14 -41.84 -15.97 -7.69
C LEU A 14 -41.25 -14.69 -7.08
N TYR A 15 -41.63 -14.34 -5.85
CA TYR A 15 -41.00 -13.23 -5.11
C TYR A 15 -39.53 -13.52 -4.76
N PHE A 16 -39.20 -14.74 -4.33
CA PHE A 16 -37.81 -15.13 -4.04
C PHE A 16 -36.89 -15.16 -5.28
N LYS A 17 -37.46 -15.13 -6.50
CA LYS A 17 -36.70 -15.17 -7.76
C LYS A 17 -36.54 -13.78 -8.41
N LEU A 18 -37.04 -12.72 -7.78
CA LEU A 18 -36.86 -11.33 -8.20
C LEU A 18 -35.80 -10.56 -7.37
N ASP A 19 -35.09 -11.21 -6.44
CA ASP A 19 -33.93 -10.63 -5.73
C ASP A 19 -32.60 -10.77 -6.50
N ASN A 20 -32.64 -11.21 -7.76
CA ASN A 20 -31.44 -11.40 -8.59
C ASN A 20 -31.16 -10.28 -9.61
N LEU A 21 -31.95 -9.20 -9.57
CA LEU A 21 -31.67 -7.97 -10.34
C LEU A 21 -31.13 -6.80 -9.50
N ASP A 22 -30.89 -7.01 -8.20
CA ASP A 22 -30.24 -6.03 -7.32
C ASP A 22 -28.73 -6.29 -7.10
N LEU A 23 -28.20 -7.43 -7.60
CA LEU A 23 -26.76 -7.78 -7.50
C LEU A 23 -25.88 -7.04 -8.52
N VAL A 24 -26.45 -6.54 -9.61
CA VAL A 24 -25.71 -5.76 -10.62
C VAL A 24 -25.72 -4.27 -10.30
N SER A 25 -26.68 -3.79 -9.48
CA SER A 25 -26.84 -2.36 -9.21
C SER A 25 -26.33 -1.90 -7.83
N ARG A 26 -25.93 -2.81 -6.93
CA ARG A 26 -25.41 -2.48 -5.59
C ARG A 26 -23.91 -2.71 -5.37
N ARG A 27 -23.10 -2.83 -6.44
CA ARG A 27 -21.67 -3.14 -6.31
C ARG A 27 -20.73 -2.18 -7.05
N PHE A 28 -21.09 -0.91 -7.05
CA PHE A 28 -20.17 0.21 -7.27
C PHE A 28 -20.07 1.07 -6.00
N GLU A 29 -20.07 0.45 -4.82
CA GLU A 29 -19.40 1.07 -3.68
C GLU A 29 -17.93 1.17 -4.04
N SER A 30 -17.45 2.41 -4.07
CA SER A 30 -16.13 2.90 -4.46
C SER A 30 -14.96 2.22 -3.74
N HIS A 31 -14.71 0.94 -4.03
CA HIS A 31 -13.47 0.26 -3.66
C HIS A 31 -12.35 0.71 -4.60
N ILE A 32 -11.83 1.91 -4.35
CA ILE A 32 -10.52 2.30 -4.89
C ILE A 32 -9.51 1.31 -4.32
N GLN A 33 -8.91 0.48 -5.16
CA GLN A 33 -7.73 -0.30 -4.78
C GLN A 33 -6.53 0.64 -4.79
N PRO A 34 -5.98 1.01 -3.61
CA PRO A 34 -4.90 1.98 -3.57
C PRO A 34 -3.61 1.36 -4.12
N MET A 35 -2.82 2.17 -4.82
CA MET A 35 -1.52 1.77 -5.37
C MET A 35 -0.52 1.30 -4.31
N ILE A 36 -0.65 1.77 -3.07
CA ILE A 36 0.17 1.34 -1.93
C ILE A 36 -0.73 0.72 -0.86
N THR A 37 -0.26 -0.34 -0.20
CA THR A 37 -1.07 -0.98 0.84
C THR A 37 -1.11 -0.15 2.12
N HIS A 38 -2.07 -0.48 3.00
CA HIS A 38 -2.09 0.06 4.36
C HIS A 38 -0.79 -0.25 5.12
N LYS A 39 -0.19 -1.43 4.90
CA LYS A 39 1.07 -1.83 5.55
C LYS A 39 2.20 -0.87 5.16
N THR A 40 2.33 -0.56 3.88
CA THR A 40 3.31 0.43 3.38
C THR A 40 3.03 1.82 3.92
N LYS A 41 1.77 2.28 3.89
CA LYS A 41 1.40 3.58 4.47
C LYS A 41 1.82 3.67 5.94
N TYR A 42 1.58 2.63 6.74
CA TYR A 42 2.01 2.60 8.14
C TYR A 42 3.52 2.57 8.30
N ALA A 43 4.24 1.84 7.44
CA ALA A 43 5.71 1.85 7.42
C ALA A 43 6.29 3.24 7.15
N LEU A 44 5.77 3.95 6.15
CA LEU A 44 6.20 5.30 5.82
C LEU A 44 5.91 6.29 6.96
N LYS A 45 4.72 6.22 7.58
CA LYS A 45 4.39 7.06 8.74
C LYS A 45 5.30 6.78 9.94
N ALA A 46 5.64 5.51 10.20
CA ALA A 46 6.56 5.15 11.27
C ALA A 46 8.00 5.63 10.98
N LEU A 47 8.47 5.50 9.73
CA LEU A 47 9.78 6.02 9.31
C LEU A 47 9.84 7.54 9.42
N MET A 48 8.77 8.26 9.09
CA MET A 48 8.68 9.71 9.25
C MET A 48 8.82 10.11 10.73
N VAL A 49 8.10 9.45 11.63
CA VAL A 49 8.23 9.68 13.08
C VAL A 49 9.66 9.45 13.59
N LEU A 50 10.30 8.37 13.14
CA LEU A 50 11.69 8.07 13.53
C LEU A 50 12.71 9.04 12.90
N ALA A 51 12.42 9.55 11.70
CA ALA A 51 13.23 10.55 11.03
C ALA A 51 13.14 11.91 11.74
N ASP A 52 11.95 12.29 12.19
CA ASP A 52 11.73 13.52 12.97
C ASP A 52 12.47 13.45 14.30
N GLU A 53 12.40 12.30 14.99
CA GLU A 53 13.14 12.09 16.24
C GLU A 53 14.64 12.19 16.04
N LYS A 54 15.17 11.57 14.98
CA LYS A 54 16.61 11.64 14.64
C LYS A 54 17.06 13.07 14.35
N ALA A 55 16.25 13.85 13.65
CA ALA A 55 16.56 15.25 13.34
C ALA A 55 16.59 16.15 14.59
N GLY A 56 15.80 15.81 15.61
CA GLY A 56 15.81 16.49 16.92
C GLY A 56 16.88 15.99 17.89
N GLU A 57 17.84 15.16 17.44
CA GLU A 57 18.84 14.49 18.29
C GLU A 57 18.21 13.64 19.42
N GLY A 58 17.00 13.16 19.17
CA GLY A 58 16.22 12.37 20.11
C GLY A 58 16.75 10.94 20.31
N ALA A 59 16.15 10.24 21.27
CA ALA A 59 16.52 8.88 21.63
C ALA A 59 15.67 7.85 20.86
N ALA A 60 15.95 6.56 21.09
CA ALA A 60 15.10 5.48 20.59
C ALA A 60 13.67 5.59 21.16
N LEU A 61 12.67 5.43 20.29
CA LEU A 61 11.25 5.52 20.65
C LEU A 61 10.65 4.15 20.93
N ARG A 62 9.77 4.06 21.93
CA ARG A 62 9.01 2.83 22.15
C ARG A 62 7.96 2.67 21.05
N ILE A 63 7.52 1.44 20.84
CA ILE A 63 6.50 1.16 19.82
C ILE A 63 5.17 1.87 20.12
N GLU A 64 4.85 2.09 21.39
CA GLU A 64 3.70 2.87 21.84
C GLU A 64 3.79 4.32 21.37
N ASP A 65 4.96 4.95 21.50
CA ASP A 65 5.19 6.34 21.10
C ASP A 65 5.12 6.47 19.56
N ILE A 66 5.69 5.50 18.85
CA ILE A 66 5.61 5.45 17.38
C ILE A 66 4.15 5.28 16.94
N ALA A 67 3.39 4.39 17.57
CA ALA A 67 1.97 4.17 17.26
C ALA A 67 1.16 5.45 17.46
N ALA A 68 1.33 6.12 18.61
CA ALA A 68 0.63 7.34 18.94
C ALA A 68 0.94 8.47 17.94
N ARG A 69 2.21 8.71 17.64
CA ARG A 69 2.65 9.79 16.73
C ARG A 69 2.32 9.50 15.27
N SER A 70 2.47 8.25 14.83
CA SER A 70 2.20 7.86 13.44
C SER A 70 0.72 7.61 13.17
N GLY A 71 -0.12 7.44 14.20
CA GLY A 71 -1.51 7.00 14.04
C GLY A 71 -1.65 5.62 13.38
N ALA A 72 -0.58 4.82 13.33
CA ALA A 72 -0.64 3.44 12.84
C ALA A 72 -0.98 2.51 14.02
N PRO A 73 -1.86 1.50 13.83
CA PRO A 73 -2.19 0.60 14.92
C PRO A 73 -0.98 -0.23 15.33
N LYS A 74 -0.71 -0.29 16.65
CA LYS A 74 0.47 -0.96 17.24
C LYS A 74 0.70 -2.37 16.71
N ARG A 75 -0.36 -3.17 16.56
CA ARG A 75 -0.29 -4.55 16.04
C ARG A 75 0.36 -4.65 14.66
N PHE A 76 0.13 -3.68 13.77
CA PHE A 76 0.80 -3.65 12.47
C PHE A 76 2.27 -3.25 12.61
N LEU A 77 2.56 -2.29 13.50
CA LEU A 77 3.92 -1.81 13.75
C LEU A 77 4.85 -2.90 14.27
N GLU A 78 4.36 -3.87 15.04
CA GLU A 78 5.19 -4.98 15.55
C GLU A 78 5.89 -5.74 14.41
N HIS A 79 5.14 -6.04 13.34
CA HIS A 79 5.68 -6.70 12.16
C HIS A 79 6.45 -5.73 11.25
N ILE A 80 5.90 -4.54 11.02
CA ILE A 80 6.51 -3.54 10.13
C ILE A 80 7.90 -3.12 10.64
N LEU A 81 8.05 -2.80 11.92
CA LEU A 81 9.32 -2.38 12.49
C LEU A 81 10.36 -3.52 12.46
N LEU A 82 9.92 -4.77 12.59
CA LEU A 82 10.80 -5.92 12.42
C LEU A 82 11.30 -6.05 10.98
N ASP A 83 10.43 -5.89 9.98
CA ASP A 83 10.80 -5.91 8.57
C ASP A 83 11.79 -4.78 8.24
N LEU A 84 11.51 -3.56 8.71
CA LEU A 84 12.40 -2.39 8.54
C LEU A 84 13.76 -2.58 9.23
N LYS A 85 13.77 -3.20 10.42
CA LYS A 85 15.00 -3.53 11.15
C LYS A 85 15.84 -4.56 10.41
N ARG A 86 15.20 -5.63 9.89
CA ARG A 86 15.89 -6.66 9.09
C ARG A 86 16.50 -6.09 7.82
N ALA A 87 15.84 -5.11 7.20
CA ALA A 87 16.36 -4.37 6.06
C ALA A 87 17.47 -3.35 6.42
N GLY A 88 17.82 -3.21 7.71
CA GLY A 88 18.86 -2.29 8.16
C GLY A 88 18.49 -0.82 7.99
N LEU A 89 17.19 -0.49 7.95
CA LEU A 89 16.72 0.90 7.90
C LEU A 89 16.63 1.51 9.30
N ILE A 90 16.28 0.69 10.29
CA ILE A 90 16.14 1.07 11.69
C ILE A 90 16.92 0.11 12.61
N GLY A 91 17.30 0.60 13.78
CA GLY A 91 17.91 -0.15 14.87
C GLY A 91 16.92 -0.39 16.00
N SER A 92 17.34 -1.19 16.99
CA SER A 92 16.58 -1.34 18.24
C SER A 92 17.51 -1.38 19.44
N ARG A 93 17.16 -0.65 20.51
CA ARG A 93 17.87 -0.67 21.81
C ARG A 93 17.05 -1.42 22.85
N ARG A 94 17.73 -2.16 23.72
CA ARG A 94 17.11 -2.83 24.88
C ARG A 94 17.17 -1.93 26.13
N GLY A 95 16.33 -2.21 27.11
CA GLY A 95 16.33 -1.54 28.42
C GLY A 95 15.21 -0.49 28.57
N ARG A 96 15.22 0.22 29.70
CA ARG A 96 14.17 1.18 30.08
C ARG A 96 14.02 2.34 29.09
N ASN A 97 15.11 2.78 28.50
CA ASN A 97 15.16 3.80 27.44
C ASN A 97 15.42 3.16 26.06
N GLY A 98 15.03 1.88 25.92
CA GLY A 98 15.09 1.15 24.67
C GLY A 98 13.94 1.51 23.74
N GLY A 99 13.96 0.95 22.54
CA GLY A 99 13.00 1.29 21.49
C GLY A 99 13.58 1.07 20.10
N TYR A 100 12.99 1.71 19.11
CA TYR A 100 13.45 1.77 17.73
C TYR A 100 14.01 3.14 17.40
N GLU A 101 15.05 3.17 16.57
CA GLU A 101 15.68 4.42 16.12
C GLU A 101 16.07 4.30 14.65
N MET A 102 16.13 5.42 13.93
CA MET A 102 16.61 5.41 12.55
C MET A 102 18.15 5.39 12.51
N ILE A 103 18.72 4.37 11.87
CA ILE A 103 20.18 4.17 11.79
C ILE A 103 20.80 4.72 10.50
N LYS A 104 19.97 4.94 9.47
CA LYS A 104 20.37 5.62 8.22
C LYS A 104 19.96 7.11 8.28
N GLU A 105 20.59 7.93 7.46
CA GLU A 105 20.10 9.29 7.23
C GLU A 105 18.80 9.26 6.43
N PRO A 106 17.75 10.05 6.76
CA PRO A 106 16.46 10.02 6.05
C PRO A 106 16.61 10.24 4.53
N ARG A 107 17.57 11.09 4.12
CA ARG A 107 17.91 11.36 2.71
C ARG A 107 18.56 10.18 1.97
N ARG A 108 18.94 9.12 2.69
CA ARG A 108 19.53 7.88 2.13
C ARG A 108 18.56 6.70 2.16
N VAL A 109 17.33 6.89 2.65
CA VAL A 109 16.30 5.85 2.68
C VAL A 109 15.33 6.10 1.54
N SER A 110 15.42 5.31 0.47
CA SER A 110 14.57 5.44 -0.71
C SER A 110 13.15 4.94 -0.44
N LEU A 111 12.13 5.68 -0.89
CA LEU A 111 10.74 5.23 -0.82
C LEU A 111 10.52 3.98 -1.65
N ALA A 112 11.13 3.91 -2.84
CA ALA A 112 11.03 2.74 -3.70
C ALA A 112 11.58 1.47 -3.03
N GLU A 113 12.64 1.58 -2.20
CA GLU A 113 13.14 0.46 -1.40
C GLU A 113 12.12 0.01 -0.36
N VAL A 114 11.51 0.95 0.37
CA VAL A 114 10.50 0.65 1.39
C VAL A 114 9.25 0.01 0.77
N LEU A 115 8.75 0.56 -0.34
CA LEU A 115 7.60 -0.02 -1.05
C LEU A 115 7.90 -1.45 -1.51
N ARG A 116 9.07 -1.69 -2.11
CA ARG A 116 9.46 -3.04 -2.54
C ARG A 116 9.64 -4.01 -1.37
N LEU A 117 10.14 -3.53 -0.23
CA LEU A 117 10.32 -4.34 0.98
C LEU A 117 8.97 -4.82 1.53
N ILE A 118 7.93 -3.97 1.46
CA ILE A 118 6.66 -4.21 2.14
C ILE A 118 5.59 -4.80 1.20
N ASP A 119 5.42 -4.22 0.02
CA ASP A 119 4.39 -4.62 -0.96
C ASP A 119 4.93 -5.53 -2.07
N GLY A 120 6.26 -5.58 -2.24
CA GLY A 120 6.89 -6.37 -3.28
C GLY A 120 6.98 -5.64 -4.64
N PRO A 121 7.00 -6.37 -5.76
CA PRO A 121 7.15 -5.78 -7.09
C PRO A 121 5.98 -4.85 -7.47
N MET A 122 6.27 -3.59 -7.78
CA MET A 122 5.25 -2.57 -8.11
C MET A 122 4.95 -2.46 -9.62
N ALA A 123 5.16 -3.54 -10.38
CA ALA A 123 4.98 -3.50 -11.83
C ALA A 123 3.50 -3.68 -12.20
N PRO A 124 2.94 -2.88 -13.12
CA PRO A 124 1.54 -3.01 -13.54
C PRO A 124 1.28 -4.30 -14.33
N LEU A 125 2.33 -4.90 -14.89
CA LEU A 125 2.31 -6.21 -15.54
C LEU A 125 3.50 -7.04 -15.06
N PRO A 126 3.36 -8.37 -14.93
CA PRO A 126 4.46 -9.24 -14.51
C PRO A 126 5.66 -9.15 -15.47
N CYS A 127 5.40 -8.97 -16.75
CA CYS A 127 6.43 -8.90 -17.79
C CYS A 127 7.20 -7.57 -17.80
N LEU A 128 6.71 -6.56 -17.06
CA LEU A 128 7.38 -5.27 -16.86
C LEU A 128 8.22 -5.22 -15.57
N SER A 129 8.09 -6.22 -14.68
CA SER A 129 8.80 -6.24 -13.41
C SER A 129 10.31 -6.44 -13.59
N ARG A 130 11.12 -5.53 -13.04
CA ARG A 130 12.60 -5.66 -13.07
C ARG A 130 13.15 -6.68 -12.08
N LYS A 131 12.38 -7.00 -11.03
CA LYS A 131 12.83 -7.85 -9.90
C LYS A 131 12.10 -9.19 -9.81
N ALA A 132 10.92 -9.28 -10.42
CA ALA A 132 10.09 -10.49 -10.45
C ALA A 132 9.46 -10.62 -11.83
N TYR A 133 10.30 -10.60 -12.87
CA TYR A 133 9.86 -10.74 -14.25
C TYR A 133 9.15 -12.09 -14.44
N GLN A 134 7.96 -12.06 -15.04
CA GLN A 134 7.29 -13.24 -15.56
C GLN A 134 6.58 -12.88 -16.87
N ARG A 135 6.65 -13.77 -17.86
CA ARG A 135 5.90 -13.60 -19.10
C ARG A 135 4.40 -13.74 -18.81
N CYS A 136 3.56 -12.92 -19.44
CA CYS A 136 2.11 -13.09 -19.30
C CYS A 136 1.66 -14.39 -19.99
N GLU A 137 0.73 -15.12 -19.37
CA GLU A 137 0.24 -16.41 -19.88
C GLU A 137 -0.44 -16.30 -21.24
N ASP A 138 -1.08 -15.16 -21.50
CA ASP A 138 -1.81 -14.82 -22.72
C ASP A 138 -0.95 -14.12 -23.79
N CYS A 139 0.35 -13.95 -23.56
CA CYS A 139 1.21 -13.21 -24.46
C CYS A 139 1.73 -14.08 -25.61
N THR A 140 1.36 -13.73 -26.85
CA THR A 140 1.92 -14.36 -28.07
C THR A 140 3.35 -13.90 -28.35
N ASP A 141 3.59 -12.59 -28.36
CA ASP A 141 4.90 -11.98 -28.55
C ASP A 141 4.98 -10.65 -27.78
N GLU A 142 6.04 -10.48 -26.99
CA GLU A 142 6.24 -9.30 -26.15
C GLU A 142 6.69 -8.08 -26.96
N GLN A 143 7.31 -8.26 -28.13
CA GLN A 143 7.79 -7.16 -28.98
C GLN A 143 6.63 -6.42 -29.65
N THR A 144 5.58 -7.16 -30.00
CA THR A 144 4.36 -6.62 -30.61
C THR A 144 3.23 -6.37 -29.61
N CYS A 145 3.44 -6.68 -28.32
CA CYS A 145 2.45 -6.51 -27.26
C CYS A 145 2.18 -5.03 -26.96
N ARG A 146 1.08 -4.49 -27.50
CA ARG A 146 0.67 -3.09 -27.31
C ARG A 146 0.37 -2.73 -25.85
N VAL A 147 -0.16 -3.69 -25.07
CA VAL A 147 -0.42 -3.49 -23.63
C VAL A 147 0.90 -3.27 -22.89
N ARG A 148 1.90 -4.11 -23.14
CA ARG A 148 3.26 -3.95 -22.59
C ARG A 148 3.87 -2.61 -22.99
N ALA A 149 3.74 -2.20 -24.25
CA ALA A 149 4.32 -0.95 -24.73
C ALA A 149 3.75 0.28 -23.99
N VAL A 150 2.41 0.39 -23.89
CA VAL A 150 1.75 1.53 -23.22
C VAL A 150 2.07 1.55 -21.73
N PHE A 151 1.87 0.43 -21.02
CA PHE A 151 2.12 0.37 -19.58
C PHE A 151 3.62 0.43 -19.24
N GLY A 152 4.49 0.00 -20.13
CA GLY A 152 5.94 0.13 -19.97
C GLY A 152 6.40 1.58 -19.92
N GLY A 153 5.85 2.44 -20.79
CA GLY A 153 6.13 3.88 -20.76
C GLY A 153 5.70 4.53 -19.44
N PHE A 154 4.48 4.24 -18.98
CA PHE A 154 3.98 4.74 -17.69
C PHE A 154 4.84 4.22 -16.52
N TYR A 155 5.13 2.93 -16.52
CA TYR A 155 5.91 2.30 -15.46
C TYR A 155 7.34 2.86 -15.37
N ALA A 156 7.98 3.15 -16.50
CA ALA A 156 9.30 3.77 -16.53
C ALA A 156 9.29 5.15 -15.83
N THR A 157 8.32 6.00 -16.15
CA THR A 157 8.18 7.32 -15.51
C THR A 157 7.84 7.21 -14.02
N TYR A 158 6.91 6.32 -13.67
CA TYR A 158 6.53 6.05 -12.29
C TYR A 158 7.72 5.62 -11.44
N ILE A 159 8.53 4.68 -11.96
CA ILE A 159 9.71 4.18 -11.26
C ILE A 159 10.75 5.28 -11.07
N LEU A 160 11.02 6.10 -12.08
CA LEU A 160 11.96 7.22 -11.96
C LEU A 160 11.52 8.21 -10.88
N MET A 161 10.23 8.54 -10.84
CA MET A 161 9.67 9.44 -9.83
C MET A 161 9.82 8.87 -8.42
N ILE A 162 9.37 7.65 -8.17
CA ILE A 162 9.41 7.06 -6.82
C ILE A 162 10.85 6.75 -6.36
N GLU A 163 11.76 6.43 -7.27
CA GLU A 163 13.18 6.22 -6.96
C GLU A 163 13.91 7.52 -6.59
N SER A 164 13.44 8.67 -7.09
CA SER A 164 13.96 9.98 -6.69
C SER A 164 13.59 10.40 -5.27
N LEU A 165 12.57 9.77 -4.67
CA LEU A 165 12.02 10.16 -3.38
C LEU A 165 12.66 9.37 -2.22
N THR A 166 12.84 10.06 -1.11
CA THR A 166 13.44 9.57 0.13
C THR A 166 12.57 9.90 1.35
N VAL A 167 12.85 9.28 2.50
CA VAL A 167 12.09 9.58 3.73
C VAL A 167 12.20 11.07 4.10
N ALA A 168 13.29 11.75 3.74
CA ALA A 168 13.42 13.19 3.95
C ALA A 168 12.38 14.02 3.17
N ASP A 169 11.91 13.52 2.02
CA ASP A 169 10.90 14.21 1.22
C ASP A 169 9.53 14.14 1.89
N LEU A 170 9.23 13.06 2.63
CA LEU A 170 8.02 12.95 3.45
C LEU A 170 7.96 14.00 4.57
N GLN A 171 9.12 14.43 5.08
CA GLN A 171 9.21 15.46 6.12
C GLN A 171 9.00 16.88 5.59
N ARG A 172 9.19 17.08 4.28
CA ARG A 172 9.22 18.42 3.64
C ARG A 172 8.01 18.70 2.77
N ASP A 173 7.53 17.68 2.06
CA ASP A 173 6.56 17.85 1.00
C ASP A 173 5.13 17.86 1.57
N ALA A 174 4.70 19.06 1.99
CA ALA A 174 3.33 19.36 2.36
C ALA A 174 2.61 20.18 1.26
N ARG A 175 3.06 20.07 0.00
CA ARG A 175 2.46 20.84 -1.10
C ARG A 175 0.97 20.48 -1.27
N PRO A 176 0.12 21.48 -1.53
CA PRO A 176 -1.30 21.26 -1.79
C PRO A 176 -1.49 20.39 -3.05
N LEU A 177 -2.53 19.55 -3.07
CA LEU A 177 -2.80 18.63 -4.19
C LEU A 177 -3.03 19.40 -5.50
N GLU A 178 -3.56 20.61 -5.39
CA GLU A 178 -3.81 21.56 -6.45
C GLU A 178 -2.54 21.90 -7.24
N SER A 179 -1.36 21.81 -6.62
CA SER A 179 -0.07 22.00 -7.29
C SER A 179 0.23 20.92 -8.33
N PHE A 180 -0.47 19.80 -8.28
CA PHE A 180 -0.42 18.70 -9.26
C PHE A 180 -1.61 18.72 -10.22
N GLY A 181 -2.48 19.73 -10.14
CA GLY A 181 -3.72 19.79 -10.91
C GLY A 181 -4.78 18.77 -10.46
N LEU A 182 -4.68 18.28 -9.21
CA LEU A 182 -5.61 17.35 -8.60
C LEU A 182 -6.42 18.10 -7.53
N SER A 183 -7.75 18.08 -7.62
CA SER A 183 -8.69 18.71 -6.68
C SER A 183 -9.63 17.69 -6.05
#